data_AF-A0A9E2N586-F1
#
_entry.id   AF-A0A9E2N586-F1
#
_cell.length_a   1.000
_cell.length_b   1.000
_cell.length_c   1.000
_cell.angle_alpha   90.00
_cell.angle_beta   90.00
_cell.angle_gamma   90.00
#
_symmetry.space_group_name_H-M   'P 1'
#
loop_
_entity.id
_entity.type
_entity.pdbx_description
1 polymer ?
#
loop_
_entity_poly.entity_id
_entity_poly.type
_entity_poly.pdbx_seq_one_letter_code
_entity_poly.pdbx_strand_id
1 'polypeptide(L)'
;MIGDFDQARRAAIDGILLPYQRRWVRDRSSIKVMEKSRRIGISWAEAGDDALYAASEAGSDVWYIGYNKDMAREFIEDAAAWARHYQLAASALDEVVIDDERTDILAFRIRFPRSRHRVTSLSSRPTNLRGKQGRAVIDEAAFHDDLPGLLKAALAFLVWGGDVRIISTHFGEANEFNSICQDVRAGRKNYSLHRVDFDQALDDGLCRRIFQVLGRAWSPEAEARWREEIVDFYGQDADEELFCIPSQGSGVFLTRALIETCLSRSLPVIRLSQPSSFALESDRRRESLVGDWCRETLDPLLEGLDPARRTFFGEDFGRTGDLTVIVPLAERQNGT
;
A
#
# COMPACT_ATOMS: atom_id res chain seq x y z
N MET A 1 -30.54 17.37 -4.23
CA MET A 1 -30.46 16.29 -3.23
C MET A 1 -29.03 15.98 -2.75
N ILE A 2 -28.00 16.72 -3.22
CA ILE A 2 -26.58 16.50 -2.87
C ILE A 2 -26.22 17.04 -1.45
N GLY A 3 -27.04 17.93 -0.88
CA GLY A 3 -26.73 18.63 0.39
C GLY A 3 -26.88 17.80 1.67
N ASP A 4 -27.95 17.01 1.80
CA ASP A 4 -28.29 16.36 3.07
C ASP A 4 -27.31 15.22 3.43
N PHE A 5 -26.84 14.49 2.42
CA PHE A 5 -25.90 13.38 2.61
C PHE A 5 -24.49 13.88 2.99
N ASP A 6 -23.98 14.90 2.30
CA ASP A 6 -22.69 15.50 2.65
C ASP A 6 -22.74 16.19 4.01
N GLN A 7 -23.88 16.76 4.39
CA GLN A 7 -24.10 17.36 5.70
C GLN A 7 -24.16 16.32 6.82
N ALA A 8 -24.91 15.22 6.62
CA ALA A 8 -24.96 14.10 7.56
C ALA A 8 -23.59 13.44 7.73
N ARG A 9 -22.87 13.25 6.61
CA ARG A 9 -21.48 12.78 6.59
C ARG A 9 -20.57 13.70 7.40
N ARG A 10 -20.60 15.02 7.17
CA ARG A 10 -19.76 15.98 7.93
C ARG A 10 -20.11 16.01 9.42
N ALA A 11 -21.39 16.04 9.78
CA ALA A 11 -21.84 16.10 11.16
C ALA A 11 -21.44 14.86 11.97
N ALA A 12 -21.55 13.67 11.38
CA ALA A 12 -21.20 12.43 12.06
C ALA A 12 -19.67 12.19 12.11
N ILE A 13 -18.93 12.61 11.08
CA ILE A 13 -17.46 12.63 11.08
C ILE A 13 -16.91 13.56 12.18
N ASP A 14 -17.57 14.69 12.44
CA ASP A 14 -17.03 15.74 13.31
C ASP A 14 -17.23 15.50 14.82
N GLY A 15 -18.12 14.60 15.23
CA GLY A 15 -18.39 14.29 16.64
C GLY A 15 -17.85 12.96 17.16
N ILE A 16 -17.46 12.04 16.26
CA ILE A 16 -17.11 10.65 16.63
C ILE A 16 -15.67 10.30 16.26
N LEU A 17 -15.18 10.80 15.12
CA LEU A 17 -13.84 10.52 14.63
C LEU A 17 -12.81 11.48 15.26
N LEU A 18 -11.66 10.93 15.62
CA LEU A 18 -10.51 11.71 16.05
C LEU A 18 -9.95 12.55 14.88
N PRO A 19 -9.24 13.67 15.14
CA PRO A 19 -8.73 14.56 14.10
C PRO A 19 -7.98 13.84 12.96
N TYR A 20 -7.06 12.91 13.23
CA TYR A 20 -6.39 12.15 12.17
C TYR A 20 -7.34 11.27 11.36
N GLN A 21 -8.32 10.63 12.00
CA GLN A 21 -9.36 9.85 11.31
C GLN A 21 -10.18 10.76 10.40
N ARG A 22 -10.52 11.97 10.86
CA ARG A 22 -11.22 12.99 10.05
C ARG A 22 -10.41 13.42 8.85
N ARG A 23 -9.10 13.67 9.02
CA ARG A 23 -8.19 14.00 7.90
C ARG A 23 -8.19 12.89 6.86
N TRP A 24 -8.12 11.64 7.30
CA TRP A 24 -8.20 10.47 6.42
C TRP A 24 -9.52 10.38 5.64
N VAL A 25 -10.67 10.38 6.30
CA VAL A 25 -11.98 10.19 5.62
C VAL A 25 -12.43 11.40 4.79
N ARG A 26 -11.84 12.58 5.02
CA ARG A 26 -12.11 13.79 4.23
C ARG A 26 -11.31 13.84 2.94
N ASP A 27 -10.17 13.14 2.89
CA ASP A 27 -9.37 13.06 1.70
C ASP A 27 -10.09 12.28 0.59
N ARG A 28 -10.28 12.96 -0.55
CA ARG A 28 -10.98 12.47 -1.74
C ARG A 28 -10.05 12.03 -2.86
N SER A 29 -8.75 11.97 -2.60
CA SER A 29 -7.77 11.52 -3.60
C SER A 29 -8.14 10.13 -4.13
N SER A 30 -8.01 9.94 -5.44
CA SER A 30 -8.33 8.66 -6.09
C SER A 30 -7.45 7.52 -5.56
N ILE A 31 -6.24 7.83 -5.10
CA ILE A 31 -5.39 6.91 -4.37
C ILE A 31 -4.89 7.63 -3.12
N LYS A 32 -5.14 7.04 -1.95
CA LYS A 32 -4.55 7.50 -0.69
C LYS A 32 -3.95 6.33 0.09
N VAL A 33 -2.84 6.60 0.74
CA VAL A 33 -2.02 5.67 1.52
C VAL A 33 -2.01 6.12 2.96
N MET A 34 -2.28 5.22 3.88
CA MET A 34 -2.14 5.41 5.32
C MET A 34 -0.98 4.57 5.85
N GLU A 35 0.07 5.25 6.26
CA GLU A 35 1.15 4.73 7.08
C GLU A 35 0.82 5.02 8.55
N LYS A 36 0.48 3.98 9.32
CA LYS A 36 -0.10 4.14 10.65
C LYS A 36 0.62 3.35 11.74
N SER A 37 0.45 3.80 12.98
CA SER A 37 0.59 3.00 14.20
C SER A 37 -0.47 1.91 14.28
N ARG A 38 -0.18 0.81 14.98
CA ARG A 38 -1.20 -0.17 15.38
C ARG A 38 -2.24 0.43 16.32
N ARG A 39 -3.45 -0.14 16.26
CA ARG A 39 -4.58 0.11 17.19
C ARG A 39 -5.05 1.57 17.29
N ILE A 40 -4.84 2.38 16.25
CA ILE A 40 -5.36 3.76 16.18
C ILE A 40 -6.72 3.88 15.45
N GLY A 41 -7.33 2.76 15.03
CA GLY A 41 -8.70 2.74 14.49
C GLY A 41 -8.90 3.42 13.12
N ILE A 42 -7.90 3.37 12.22
CA ILE A 42 -8.10 3.85 10.84
C ILE A 42 -9.09 2.97 10.08
N SER A 43 -8.96 1.64 10.14
CA SER A 43 -9.85 0.72 9.40
C SER A 43 -11.31 0.90 9.82
N TRP A 44 -11.56 1.12 11.12
CA TRP A 44 -12.89 1.46 11.65
C TRP A 44 -13.43 2.78 11.08
N ALA A 45 -12.59 3.81 10.94
CA ALA A 45 -12.98 5.08 10.32
C ALA A 45 -13.23 4.94 8.81
N GLU A 46 -12.43 4.12 8.11
CA GLU A 46 -12.64 3.82 6.68
C GLU A 46 -13.94 3.05 6.46
N ALA A 47 -14.28 2.06 7.31
CA ALA A 47 -15.56 1.36 7.26
C ALA A 47 -16.76 2.32 7.35
N GLY A 48 -16.62 3.40 8.14
CA GLY A 48 -17.61 4.47 8.21
C GLY A 48 -17.69 5.31 6.93
N ASP A 49 -16.56 5.66 6.31
CA ASP A 49 -16.56 6.32 5.00
C ASP A 49 -17.18 5.41 3.92
N ASP A 50 -16.84 4.13 3.93
CA ASP A 50 -17.30 3.15 2.96
C ASP A 50 -18.79 2.86 3.07
N ALA A 51 -19.35 2.84 4.28
CA ALA A 51 -20.79 2.75 4.47
C ALA A 51 -21.51 3.95 3.84
N LEU A 52 -20.99 5.17 4.01
CA LEU A 52 -21.55 6.38 3.38
C LEU A 52 -21.35 6.39 1.87
N TYR A 53 -20.18 5.95 1.40
CA TYR A 53 -19.85 5.85 -0.01
C TYR A 53 -20.79 4.87 -0.72
N ALA A 54 -20.91 3.63 -0.21
CA ALA A 54 -21.80 2.64 -0.78
C ALA A 54 -23.28 3.06 -0.69
N ALA A 55 -23.71 3.69 0.41
CA ALA A 55 -25.09 4.16 0.53
C ALA A 55 -25.46 5.30 -0.42
N SER A 56 -24.49 6.03 -0.96
CA SER A 56 -24.71 7.13 -1.89
C SER A 56 -25.02 6.65 -3.30
N GLU A 57 -25.97 7.30 -3.98
CA GLU A 57 -26.24 7.06 -5.41
C GLU A 57 -25.08 7.50 -6.31
N ALA A 58 -24.28 8.47 -5.87
CA ALA A 58 -23.06 8.91 -6.55
C ALA A 58 -21.82 8.09 -6.16
N GLY A 59 -21.96 7.14 -5.23
CA GLY A 59 -20.89 6.23 -4.85
C GLY A 59 -20.84 4.99 -5.73
N SER A 60 -20.24 3.92 -5.21
CA SER A 60 -20.13 2.64 -5.92
C SER A 60 -19.96 1.50 -4.91
N ASP A 61 -19.87 0.27 -5.42
CA ASP A 61 -19.42 -0.89 -4.64
C ASP A 61 -18.06 -0.65 -3.96
N VAL A 62 -17.92 -1.20 -2.75
CA VAL A 62 -16.69 -1.24 -1.96
C VAL A 62 -16.22 -2.68 -1.84
N TRP A 63 -14.94 -2.88 -2.08
CA TRP A 63 -14.25 -4.16 -1.99
C TRP A 63 -13.17 -4.06 -0.94
N TYR A 64 -13.41 -4.66 0.22
CA TYR A 64 -12.44 -4.73 1.32
C TYR A 64 -11.59 -5.99 1.19
N ILE A 65 -10.28 -5.85 1.35
CA ILE A 65 -9.30 -6.93 1.26
C ILE A 65 -8.48 -6.90 2.55
N GLY A 66 -8.86 -7.77 3.48
CA GLY A 66 -8.06 -8.09 4.68
C GLY A 66 -7.17 -9.31 4.43
N TYR A 67 -6.11 -9.48 5.23
CA TYR A 67 -5.20 -10.61 5.06
C TYR A 67 -5.73 -11.93 5.65
N ASN A 68 -6.77 -11.87 6.49
CA ASN A 68 -7.42 -13.06 7.07
C ASN A 68 -8.96 -12.91 7.15
N LYS A 69 -9.65 -14.03 7.43
CA LYS A 69 -11.11 -14.11 7.46
C LYS A 69 -11.74 -13.29 8.60
N ASP A 70 -11.11 -13.24 9.78
CA ASP A 70 -11.68 -12.57 10.95
C ASP A 70 -11.70 -11.05 10.77
N MET A 71 -10.63 -10.49 10.20
CA MET A 71 -10.59 -9.07 9.83
C MET A 71 -11.63 -8.72 8.75
N ALA A 72 -11.77 -9.58 7.75
CA ALA A 72 -12.79 -9.43 6.71
C ALA A 72 -14.20 -9.37 7.32
N ARG A 73 -14.48 -10.17 8.34
CA ARG A 73 -15.75 -10.13 9.08
C ARG A 73 -15.89 -8.86 9.90
N GLU A 74 -14.89 -8.53 10.70
CA GLU A 74 -14.88 -7.36 11.60
C GLU A 74 -15.15 -6.06 10.82
N PHE A 75 -14.50 -5.89 9.66
CA PHE A 75 -14.72 -4.70 8.83
C PHE A 75 -16.16 -4.57 8.32
N ILE A 76 -16.80 -5.68 7.93
CA ILE A 76 -18.20 -5.66 7.47
C ILE A 76 -19.16 -5.43 8.64
N GLU A 77 -18.85 -5.96 9.82
CA GLU A 77 -19.60 -5.68 11.06
C GLU A 77 -19.50 -4.20 11.46
N ASP A 78 -18.32 -3.60 11.33
CA ASP A 78 -18.08 -2.17 11.54
C ASP A 78 -18.84 -1.31 10.53
N ALA A 79 -18.77 -1.64 9.23
CA ALA A 79 -19.53 -0.95 8.20
C ALA A 79 -21.05 -1.04 8.45
N ALA A 80 -21.54 -2.19 8.95
CA ALA A 80 -22.94 -2.37 9.33
C ALA A 80 -23.30 -1.54 10.58
N ALA A 81 -22.41 -1.45 11.55
CA ALA A 81 -22.60 -0.62 12.75
C ALA A 81 -22.66 0.87 12.38
N TRP A 82 -21.77 1.33 11.49
CA TRP A 82 -21.82 2.66 10.92
C TRP A 82 -23.10 2.92 10.13
N ALA A 83 -23.53 1.98 9.30
CA ALA A 83 -24.79 2.11 8.57
C ALA A 83 -25.97 2.33 9.51
N ARG A 84 -26.05 1.58 10.63
CA ARG A 84 -27.06 1.79 11.67
C ARG A 84 -26.92 3.16 12.34
N HIS A 85 -25.69 3.56 12.68
CA HIS A 85 -25.41 4.84 13.31
C HIS A 85 -25.85 6.02 12.43
N TYR A 86 -25.58 5.96 11.14
CA TYR A 86 -25.99 6.94 10.14
C TYR A 86 -27.48 6.83 9.74
N GLN A 87 -28.23 5.88 10.31
CA GLN A 87 -29.63 5.59 9.96
C GLN A 87 -29.82 5.25 8.47
N LEU A 88 -28.81 4.61 7.87
CA LEU A 88 -28.84 4.17 6.49
C LEU A 88 -29.59 2.84 6.38
N ALA A 89 -30.43 2.72 5.37
CA ALA A 89 -31.05 1.45 5.02
C ALA A 89 -30.00 0.51 4.44
N ALA A 90 -29.57 -0.48 5.22
CA ALA A 90 -28.69 -1.56 4.81
C ALA A 90 -29.34 -2.93 5.08
N SER A 91 -28.96 -3.94 4.31
CA SER A 91 -29.34 -5.32 4.59
C SER A 91 -28.72 -5.80 5.91
N ALA A 92 -29.25 -6.90 6.44
CA ALA A 92 -28.49 -7.69 7.41
C ALA A 92 -27.13 -8.11 6.80
N LEU A 93 -26.19 -8.42 7.69
CA LEU A 93 -24.92 -9.00 7.30
C LEU A 93 -25.18 -10.38 6.71
N ASP A 94 -24.72 -10.58 5.48
CA ASP A 94 -24.83 -11.85 4.78
C ASP A 94 -23.44 -12.48 4.65
N GLU A 95 -23.33 -13.76 5.01
CA GLU A 95 -22.20 -14.61 4.65
C GLU A 95 -22.54 -15.29 3.31
N VAL A 96 -21.69 -15.07 2.31
CA VAL A 96 -21.86 -15.59 0.95
C VAL A 96 -20.66 -16.44 0.61
N VAL A 97 -20.91 -17.67 0.16
CA VAL A 97 -19.88 -18.48 -0.46
C VAL A 97 -19.74 -18.03 -1.91
N ILE A 98 -18.55 -17.54 -2.27
CA ILE A 98 -18.18 -17.30 -3.67
C ILE A 98 -17.56 -18.60 -4.18
N ASP A 99 -18.24 -19.22 -5.14
CA ASP A 99 -17.82 -20.44 -5.82
C ASP A 99 -16.58 -20.11 -6.68
N ASP A 100 -15.44 -20.69 -6.33
CA ASP A 100 -14.18 -20.62 -7.07
C ASP A 100 -13.70 -22.06 -7.31
N GLU A 101 -13.35 -22.40 -8.55
CA GLU A 101 -13.08 -23.76 -9.05
C GLU A 101 -12.00 -24.53 -8.26
N ARG A 102 -11.27 -23.87 -7.34
CA ARG A 102 -10.27 -24.47 -6.44
C ARG A 102 -10.56 -24.35 -4.94
N THR A 103 -11.43 -23.45 -4.47
CA THR A 103 -11.75 -23.30 -3.02
C THR A 103 -12.97 -22.39 -2.82
N ASP A 104 -13.94 -22.80 -2.02
CA ASP A 104 -15.02 -21.92 -1.54
C ASP A 104 -14.44 -20.71 -0.79
N ILE A 105 -14.65 -19.49 -1.29
CA ILE A 105 -14.22 -18.26 -0.61
C ILE A 105 -15.42 -17.71 0.16
N LEU A 106 -15.33 -17.73 1.49
CA LEU A 106 -16.31 -17.09 2.37
C LEU A 106 -16.14 -15.57 2.29
N ALA A 107 -17.16 -14.88 1.82
CA ALA A 107 -17.22 -13.43 1.71
C ALA A 107 -18.34 -12.89 2.59
N PHE A 108 -18.07 -11.82 3.34
CA PHE A 108 -19.06 -11.10 4.12
C PHE A 108 -19.53 -9.88 3.34
N ARG A 109 -20.82 -9.56 3.44
CA ARG A 109 -21.41 -8.46 2.67
C ARG A 109 -22.57 -7.78 3.38
N ILE A 110 -22.65 -6.47 3.21
CA ILE A 110 -23.87 -5.68 3.40
C ILE A 110 -24.27 -4.99 2.09
N ARG A 111 -25.57 -4.89 1.82
CA ARG A 111 -26.13 -4.20 0.65
C ARG A 111 -26.86 -2.93 1.08
N PHE A 112 -26.81 -1.91 0.25
CA PHE A 112 -27.56 -0.66 0.44
C PHE A 112 -28.66 -0.60 -0.63
N PRO A 113 -29.91 -1.01 -0.33
CA PRO A 113 -30.94 -1.22 -1.36
C PRO A 113 -31.28 0.04 -2.16
N ARG A 114 -31.13 1.22 -1.55
CA ARG A 114 -31.49 2.50 -2.18
C ARG A 114 -30.51 2.88 -3.30
N SER A 115 -29.21 2.76 -3.05
CA SER A 115 -28.14 2.99 -4.03
C SER A 115 -27.84 1.76 -4.90
N ARG A 116 -28.28 0.57 -4.47
CA ARG A 116 -27.97 -0.75 -5.08
C ARG A 116 -26.49 -1.17 -4.98
N HIS A 117 -25.66 -0.42 -4.26
CA HIS A 117 -24.27 -0.78 -4.01
C HIS A 117 -24.12 -1.71 -2.80
N ARG A 118 -22.91 -2.19 -2.59
CA ARG A 118 -22.54 -3.08 -1.46
C ARG A 118 -21.16 -2.78 -0.92
N VAL A 119 -20.94 -3.17 0.33
CA VAL A 119 -19.60 -3.35 0.91
C VAL A 119 -19.39 -4.85 1.05
N THR A 120 -18.34 -5.37 0.40
CA THR A 120 -18.05 -6.81 0.35
C THR A 120 -16.59 -7.07 0.70
N SER A 121 -16.34 -8.02 1.59
CA SER A 121 -14.99 -8.50 1.88
C SER A 121 -14.58 -9.59 0.90
N LEU A 122 -13.36 -9.55 0.40
CA LEU A 122 -12.77 -10.57 -0.48
C LEU A 122 -11.48 -11.11 0.15
N SER A 123 -11.08 -12.32 -0.23
CA SER A 123 -9.76 -12.82 0.13
C SER A 123 -8.65 -12.08 -0.63
N SER A 124 -7.44 -12.12 -0.08
CA SER A 124 -6.22 -11.45 -0.57
C SER A 124 -5.68 -11.93 -1.94
N ARG A 125 -6.48 -12.65 -2.73
CA ARG A 125 -6.09 -13.09 -4.08
C ARG A 125 -6.37 -11.99 -5.11
N PRO A 126 -5.38 -11.59 -5.94
CA PRO A 126 -5.58 -10.56 -6.97
C PRO A 126 -6.68 -10.88 -7.99
N THR A 127 -6.93 -12.16 -8.28
CA THR A 127 -7.97 -12.61 -9.21
C THR A 127 -9.36 -12.17 -8.76
N ASN A 128 -9.60 -12.06 -7.45
CA ASN A 128 -10.89 -11.64 -6.91
C ASN A 128 -11.23 -10.20 -7.26
N LEU A 129 -10.25 -9.34 -7.50
CA LEU A 129 -10.50 -7.94 -7.86
C LEU A 129 -10.70 -7.74 -9.36
N ARG A 130 -10.28 -8.70 -10.19
CA ARG A 130 -10.36 -8.57 -11.65
C ARG A 130 -11.83 -8.53 -12.10
N GLY A 131 -12.15 -7.58 -12.98
CA GLY A 131 -13.51 -7.38 -13.49
C GLY A 131 -14.47 -6.68 -12.53
N LYS A 132 -14.00 -6.25 -11.35
CA LYS A 132 -14.78 -5.43 -10.41
C LYS A 132 -14.52 -3.94 -10.66
N GLN A 133 -15.38 -3.10 -10.09
CA GLN A 133 -15.32 -1.64 -10.18
C GLN A 133 -15.73 -1.01 -8.85
N GLY A 134 -15.36 0.25 -8.63
CA GLY A 134 -15.70 1.01 -7.44
C GLY A 134 -14.48 1.30 -6.56
N ARG A 135 -14.62 1.11 -5.25
CA ARG A 135 -13.56 1.34 -4.26
C ARG A 135 -12.86 0.05 -3.88
N ALA A 136 -11.53 0.05 -3.86
CA ALA A 136 -10.73 -1.02 -3.29
C ALA A 136 -10.06 -0.55 -1.99
N VAL A 137 -10.25 -1.31 -0.90
CA VAL A 137 -9.61 -1.08 0.39
C VAL A 137 -8.68 -2.24 0.72
N ILE A 138 -7.38 -2.01 0.56
CA ILE A 138 -6.32 -2.96 0.89
C ILE A 138 -5.83 -2.61 2.30
N ASP A 139 -6.30 -3.38 3.29
CA ASP A 139 -6.00 -3.17 4.69
C ASP A 139 -4.89 -4.12 5.17
N GLU A 140 -4.08 -3.64 6.10
CA GLU A 140 -2.79 -4.24 6.49
C GLU A 140 -1.97 -4.67 5.26
N ALA A 141 -1.82 -3.74 4.30
CA ALA A 141 -1.24 -3.96 2.99
C ALA A 141 0.13 -4.67 3.03
N ALA A 142 0.98 -4.36 4.02
CA ALA A 142 2.32 -4.93 4.15
C ALA A 142 2.34 -6.44 4.43
N PHE A 143 1.20 -7.02 4.85
CA PHE A 143 1.07 -8.42 5.27
C PHE A 143 0.37 -9.31 4.23
N HIS A 144 0.11 -8.81 3.03
CA HIS A 144 -0.40 -9.63 1.93
C HIS A 144 0.74 -10.28 1.15
N ASP A 145 0.63 -11.58 0.89
CA ASP A 145 1.64 -12.37 0.16
C ASP A 145 1.97 -11.79 -1.23
N ASP A 146 0.94 -11.29 -1.95
CA ASP A 146 1.08 -10.68 -3.29
C ASP A 146 0.48 -9.27 -3.32
N LEU A 147 1.03 -8.36 -2.49
CA LEU A 147 0.68 -6.95 -2.53
C LEU A 147 0.86 -6.33 -3.95
N PRO A 148 1.95 -6.59 -4.70
CA PRO A 148 2.10 -6.05 -6.06
C PRO A 148 0.96 -6.47 -7.00
N GLY A 149 0.56 -7.74 -6.97
CA GLY A 149 -0.57 -8.26 -7.75
C GLY A 149 -1.89 -7.64 -7.35
N LEU A 150 -2.15 -7.48 -6.04
CA LEU A 150 -3.35 -6.82 -5.51
C LEU A 150 -3.43 -5.37 -5.98
N LEU A 151 -2.33 -4.62 -5.88
CA LEU A 151 -2.27 -3.23 -6.34
C LEU A 151 -2.49 -3.14 -7.84
N LYS A 152 -1.86 -4.01 -8.63
CA LYS A 152 -2.08 -4.05 -10.09
C LYS A 152 -3.56 -4.27 -10.44
N ALA A 153 -4.27 -5.12 -9.70
CA ALA A 153 -5.70 -5.34 -9.92
C ALA A 153 -6.56 -4.16 -9.44
N ALA A 154 -6.27 -3.60 -8.26
CA ALA A 154 -7.01 -2.49 -7.67
C ALA A 154 -6.84 -1.18 -8.46
N LEU A 155 -5.63 -0.87 -8.92
CA LEU A 155 -5.35 0.35 -9.70
C LEU A 155 -6.11 0.40 -11.03
N ALA A 156 -6.56 -0.75 -11.56
CA ALA A 156 -7.41 -0.78 -12.74
C ALA A 156 -8.80 -0.14 -12.50
N PHE A 157 -9.25 -0.03 -11.25
CA PHE A 157 -10.55 0.57 -10.93
C PHE A 157 -10.57 2.07 -11.27
N LEU A 158 -9.40 2.72 -11.23
CA LEU A 158 -9.23 4.14 -11.55
C LEU A 158 -9.65 4.47 -12.98
N VAL A 159 -9.56 3.50 -13.91
CA VAL A 159 -9.95 3.68 -15.32
C VAL A 159 -11.43 4.07 -15.44
N TRP A 160 -12.27 3.56 -14.55
CA TRP A 160 -13.71 3.83 -14.51
C TRP A 160 -14.11 4.78 -13.37
N GLY A 161 -13.16 5.58 -12.89
CA GLY A 161 -13.42 6.57 -11.84
C GLY A 161 -13.54 5.99 -10.42
N GLY A 162 -13.10 4.75 -10.21
CA GLY A 162 -12.98 4.15 -8.88
C GLY A 162 -11.86 4.78 -8.05
N ASP A 163 -11.70 4.30 -6.82
CA ASP A 163 -10.65 4.76 -5.90
C ASP A 163 -10.00 3.62 -5.11
N VAL A 164 -8.80 3.87 -4.62
CA VAL A 164 -7.95 2.89 -3.93
C VAL A 164 -7.49 3.45 -2.58
N ARG A 165 -7.54 2.59 -1.56
CA ARG A 165 -7.17 2.87 -0.18
C ARG A 165 -6.15 1.83 0.24
N ILE A 166 -4.96 2.27 0.61
CA ILE A 166 -3.87 1.38 1.02
C ILE A 166 -3.56 1.73 2.48
N ILE A 167 -3.84 0.83 3.42
CA ILE A 167 -3.71 1.09 4.85
C ILE A 167 -2.78 0.03 5.43
N SER A 168 -1.73 0.43 6.15
CA SER A 168 -0.86 -0.55 6.81
C SER A 168 0.01 0.05 7.89
N THR A 169 0.44 -0.82 8.80
CA THR A 169 1.71 -0.68 9.53
C THR A 169 2.88 -1.14 8.66
N HIS A 170 4.12 -0.86 9.08
CA HIS A 170 5.30 -1.36 8.38
C HIS A 170 5.55 -2.85 8.66
N PHE A 171 6.25 -3.50 7.73
CA PHE A 171 6.73 -4.87 7.90
C PHE A 171 8.10 -5.01 7.23
N GLY A 172 9.08 -4.30 7.78
CA GLY A 172 10.45 -4.20 7.27
C GLY A 172 10.63 -3.19 6.14
N GLU A 173 11.87 -2.68 6.03
CA GLU A 173 12.22 -1.66 5.02
C GLU A 173 12.17 -2.16 3.56
N ALA A 174 12.31 -3.47 3.34
CA ALA A 174 12.30 -4.08 2.01
C ALA A 174 10.87 -4.36 1.49
N ASN A 175 9.85 -4.19 2.34
CA ASN A 175 8.47 -4.47 1.97
C ASN A 175 7.96 -3.50 0.90
N GLU A 176 7.12 -4.00 0.00
CA GLU A 176 6.50 -3.21 -1.06
C GLU A 176 5.70 -2.02 -0.50
N PHE A 177 5.04 -2.19 0.66
CA PHE A 177 4.34 -1.08 1.31
C PHE A 177 5.27 0.08 1.69
N ASN A 178 6.45 -0.21 2.26
CA ASN A 178 7.44 0.83 2.55
C ASN A 178 7.92 1.48 1.24
N SER A 179 8.20 0.69 0.20
CA SER A 179 8.58 1.21 -1.12
C SER A 179 7.56 2.19 -1.68
N ILE A 180 6.25 1.90 -1.55
CA ILE A 180 5.18 2.81 -1.94
C ILE A 180 5.24 4.11 -1.14
N CYS A 181 5.37 4.04 0.19
CA CYS A 181 5.46 5.23 1.04
C CYS A 181 6.65 6.11 0.62
N GLN A 182 7.82 5.51 0.37
CA GLN A 182 9.01 6.24 -0.09
C GLN A 182 8.83 6.83 -1.49
N ASP A 183 8.19 6.11 -2.41
CA ASP A 183 7.89 6.61 -3.75
C ASP A 183 6.95 7.81 -3.74
N VAL A 184 5.96 7.82 -2.84
CA VAL A 184 5.07 8.96 -2.68
C VAL A 184 5.81 10.16 -2.08
N ARG A 185 6.60 9.96 -1.01
CA ARG A 185 7.43 11.03 -0.41
C ARG A 185 8.42 11.63 -1.40
N ALA A 186 8.99 10.81 -2.28
CA ALA A 186 9.93 11.26 -3.31
C ALA A 186 9.24 11.85 -4.55
N GLY A 187 7.91 11.93 -4.58
CA GLY A 187 7.14 12.47 -5.71
C GLY A 187 7.13 11.57 -6.96
N ARG A 188 7.55 10.31 -6.85
CA ARG A 188 7.51 9.32 -7.95
C ARG A 188 6.10 8.76 -8.17
N LYS A 189 5.30 8.69 -7.11
CA LYS A 189 3.87 8.32 -7.17
C LYS A 189 3.02 9.48 -6.69
N ASN A 190 2.06 9.91 -7.51
CA ASN A 190 1.13 10.98 -7.18
C ASN A 190 -0.05 10.46 -6.34
N TYR A 191 0.23 9.89 -5.17
CA TYR A 191 -0.78 9.43 -4.22
C TYR A 191 -0.83 10.39 -3.04
N SER A 192 -1.96 10.48 -2.36
CA SER A 192 -2.02 11.21 -1.09
C SER A 192 -1.50 10.32 0.04
N LEU A 193 -0.45 10.75 0.74
CA LEU A 193 0.13 10.02 1.87
C LEU A 193 -0.28 10.65 3.19
N HIS A 194 -0.86 9.84 4.07
CA HIS A 194 -1.11 10.16 5.47
C HIS A 194 -0.16 9.34 6.33
N ARG A 195 0.49 9.99 7.28
CA ARG A 195 1.33 9.35 8.31
C ARG A 195 0.78 9.67 9.68
N VAL A 196 0.49 8.66 10.48
CA VAL A 196 -0.01 8.81 11.87
C VAL A 196 0.67 7.78 12.75
N ASP A 197 1.74 8.19 13.43
CA ASP A 197 2.35 7.39 14.50
C ASP A 197 1.55 7.49 15.80
N PHE A 198 1.98 6.74 16.80
CA PHE A 198 1.30 6.65 18.08
C PHE A 198 1.24 8.00 18.79
N ASP A 199 2.33 8.76 18.79
CA ASP A 199 2.39 10.10 19.40
C ASP A 199 1.44 11.08 18.73
N GLN A 200 1.41 11.10 17.40
CA GLN A 200 0.46 11.93 16.68
C GLN A 200 -0.99 11.54 16.98
N ALA A 201 -1.27 10.25 17.17
CA ALA A 201 -2.60 9.79 17.55
C ALA A 201 -2.97 10.19 18.99
N LEU A 202 -2.01 10.17 19.93
CA LEU A 202 -2.17 10.65 21.30
C LEU A 202 -2.48 12.16 21.33
N ASP A 203 -1.70 12.96 20.60
CA ASP A 203 -1.91 14.41 20.46
C ASP A 203 -3.30 14.74 19.93
N ASP A 204 -3.80 13.91 19.00
CA ASP A 204 -5.14 14.01 18.43
C ASP A 204 -6.23 13.45 19.37
N GLY A 205 -5.88 12.95 20.55
CA GLY A 205 -6.81 12.57 21.62
C GLY A 205 -7.16 11.08 21.70
N LEU A 206 -6.36 10.19 21.12
CA LEU A 206 -6.58 8.74 21.18
C LEU A 206 -6.73 8.21 22.61
N CYS A 207 -5.80 8.55 23.51
CA CYS A 207 -5.84 8.09 24.90
C CYS A 207 -7.09 8.59 25.62
N ARG A 208 -7.44 9.87 25.46
CA ARG A 208 -8.68 10.45 26.01
C ARG A 208 -9.90 9.65 25.60
N ARG A 209 -9.99 9.30 24.31
CA ARG A 209 -11.10 8.51 23.78
C ARG A 209 -11.13 7.09 24.34
N ILE A 210 -9.99 6.42 24.41
CA ILE A 210 -9.88 5.07 24.98
C ILE A 210 -10.28 5.09 26.47
N PHE A 211 -9.77 6.05 27.23
CA PHE A 211 -10.07 6.18 28.66
C PHE A 211 -11.56 6.45 28.88
N GLN A 212 -12.18 7.31 28.07
CA GLN A 212 -13.62 7.53 28.11
C GLN A 212 -14.41 6.24 27.86
N VAL A 213 -14.06 5.45 26.83
CA VAL A 213 -14.74 4.18 26.51
C VAL A 213 -14.54 3.14 27.63
N LEU A 214 -13.36 3.09 28.24
CA LEU A 214 -13.03 2.18 29.32
C LEU A 214 -13.47 2.68 30.72
N GLY A 215 -14.08 3.85 30.82
CA GLY A 215 -14.48 4.45 32.10
C GLY A 215 -13.31 4.85 33.01
N ARG A 216 -12.13 5.14 32.45
CA ARG A 216 -10.93 5.59 33.16
C ARG A 216 -10.86 7.12 33.19
N ALA A 217 -10.35 7.67 34.30
CA ALA A 217 -10.08 9.11 34.40
C ALA A 217 -8.82 9.47 33.62
N TRP A 218 -8.90 10.51 32.79
CA TRP A 218 -7.77 11.02 32.02
C TRP A 218 -7.06 12.17 32.71
N SER A 219 -5.73 12.17 32.69
CA SER A 219 -4.86 13.32 32.98
C SER A 219 -3.60 13.25 32.10
N PRO A 220 -2.87 14.36 31.89
CA PRO A 220 -1.62 14.35 31.15
C PRO A 220 -0.60 13.32 31.69
N GLU A 221 -0.51 13.19 33.02
CA GLU A 221 0.41 12.24 33.66
C GLU A 221 -0.05 10.79 33.48
N ALA A 222 -1.36 10.55 33.46
CA ALA A 222 -1.91 9.23 33.21
C ALA A 222 -1.72 8.81 31.74
N GLU A 223 -1.88 9.73 30.79
CA GLU A 223 -1.59 9.49 29.37
C GLU A 223 -0.10 9.22 29.15
N ALA A 224 0.79 10.01 29.75
CA ALA A 224 2.23 9.79 29.64
C ALA A 224 2.65 8.41 30.18
N ARG A 225 2.15 8.01 31.35
CA ARG A 225 2.41 6.65 31.88
C ARG A 225 1.85 5.56 30.97
N TRP A 226 0.62 5.73 30.49
CA TRP A 226 -0.01 4.76 29.60
C TRP A 226 0.75 4.63 28.28
N ARG A 227 1.25 5.75 27.73
CA ARG A 227 2.12 5.74 26.55
C ARG A 227 3.36 4.88 26.81
N GLU A 228 4.10 5.14 27.88
CA GLU A 228 5.30 4.36 28.21
C GLU A 228 4.99 2.88 28.41
N GLU A 229 3.90 2.53 29.11
CA GLU A 229 3.47 1.13 29.27
C GLU A 229 3.22 0.42 27.93
N ILE A 230 2.64 1.12 26.95
CA ILE A 230 2.41 0.57 25.61
C ILE A 230 3.73 0.44 24.84
N VAL A 231 4.61 1.44 24.91
CA VAL A 231 5.92 1.39 24.25
C VAL A 231 6.76 0.25 24.82
N ASP A 232 6.82 0.12 26.14
CA ASP A 232 7.52 -0.96 26.84
C ASP A 232 6.94 -2.34 26.49
N PHE A 233 5.63 -2.45 26.29
CA PHE A 233 4.98 -3.69 25.87
C PHE A 233 5.46 -4.17 24.49
N TYR A 234 5.65 -3.26 23.54
CA TYR A 234 6.17 -3.58 22.20
C TYR A 234 7.70 -3.73 22.17
N GLY A 235 8.42 -3.12 23.11
CA GLY A 235 9.86 -3.30 23.27
C GLY A 235 10.64 -2.93 22.00
N GLN A 236 11.37 -3.90 21.44
CA GLN A 236 12.19 -3.69 20.24
C GLN A 236 11.36 -3.44 18.96
N ASP A 237 10.10 -3.85 18.94
CA ASP A 237 9.22 -3.69 17.79
C ASP A 237 8.44 -2.35 17.82
N ALA A 238 8.62 -1.53 18.86
CA ALA A 238 7.88 -0.29 19.04
C ALA A 238 8.07 0.69 17.87
N ASP A 239 9.28 0.78 17.32
CA ASP A 239 9.60 1.62 16.17
C ASP A 239 8.75 1.26 14.94
N GLU A 240 8.65 -0.02 14.62
CA GLU A 240 7.89 -0.53 13.48
C GLU A 240 6.37 -0.45 13.71
N GLU A 241 5.93 -0.84 14.90
CA GLU A 241 4.52 -1.05 15.20
C GLU A 241 3.79 0.22 15.65
N LEU A 242 4.50 1.16 16.29
CA LEU A 242 3.93 2.37 16.88
C LEU A 242 4.43 3.63 16.17
N PHE A 243 5.71 3.69 15.78
CA PHE A 243 6.32 4.94 15.33
C PHE A 243 6.47 5.07 13.82
N CYS A 244 5.89 4.14 13.05
CA CYS A 244 5.99 4.15 11.58
C CYS A 244 7.44 4.17 11.08
N ILE A 245 8.34 3.47 11.78
CA ILE A 245 9.76 3.34 11.41
C ILE A 245 9.98 1.88 11.02
N PRO A 246 10.09 1.55 9.71
CA PRO A 246 10.25 0.18 9.28
C PRO A 246 11.53 -0.41 9.88
N SER A 247 11.46 -1.66 10.35
CA SER A 247 12.62 -2.37 10.86
C SER A 247 13.64 -2.62 9.73
N GLN A 248 14.93 -2.56 10.08
CA GLN A 248 15.96 -3.07 9.18
C GLN A 248 15.85 -4.60 9.19
N GLY A 249 15.28 -5.16 8.13
CA GLY A 249 15.07 -6.61 8.05
C GLY A 249 16.38 -7.37 8.22
N SER A 250 16.38 -8.41 9.04
CA SER A 250 17.55 -9.28 9.29
C SER A 250 18.03 -10.07 8.06
N GLY A 251 17.33 -9.96 6.92
CA GLY A 251 17.65 -10.61 5.64
C GLY A 251 18.14 -9.67 4.54
N VAL A 252 18.25 -8.37 4.80
CA VAL A 252 18.70 -7.39 3.80
C VAL A 252 20.21 -7.23 3.89
N PHE A 253 20.94 -7.69 2.87
CA PHE A 253 22.41 -7.56 2.82
C PHE A 253 22.85 -6.09 2.63
N LEU A 254 22.08 -5.27 1.91
CA LEU A 254 22.33 -3.84 1.68
C LEU A 254 21.05 -3.04 1.87
N THR A 255 21.00 -2.19 2.90
CA THR A 255 19.82 -1.36 3.19
C THR A 255 19.58 -0.34 2.07
N ARG A 256 18.33 0.09 1.90
CA ARG A 256 18.00 1.12 0.90
C ARG A 256 18.77 2.42 1.15
N ALA A 257 18.91 2.81 2.41
CA ALA A 257 19.70 3.99 2.78
C ALA A 257 21.16 3.86 2.30
N LEU A 258 21.77 2.68 2.47
CA LEU A 258 23.12 2.41 1.99
C LEU A 258 23.19 2.43 0.45
N ILE A 259 22.21 1.83 -0.23
CA ILE A 259 22.11 1.92 -1.70
C ILE A 259 22.05 3.39 -2.14
N GLU A 260 21.20 4.20 -1.51
CA GLU A 260 21.02 5.61 -1.85
C GLU A 260 22.30 6.44 -1.65
N THR A 261 23.13 6.13 -0.65
CA THR A 261 24.45 6.79 -0.49
C THR A 261 25.45 6.43 -1.59
N CYS A 262 25.28 5.27 -2.23
CA CYS A 262 26.13 4.79 -3.32
C CYS A 262 25.56 5.15 -4.71
N LEU A 263 24.35 5.70 -4.79
CA LEU A 263 23.75 6.11 -6.07
C LEU A 263 24.50 7.33 -6.63
N SER A 264 24.97 7.20 -7.87
CA SER A 264 25.47 8.34 -8.63
C SER A 264 24.67 8.52 -9.91
N ARG A 265 24.16 9.74 -10.12
CA ARG A 265 23.54 10.13 -11.40
C ARG A 265 24.54 10.13 -12.56
N SER A 266 25.84 10.10 -12.27
CA SER A 266 26.88 10.02 -13.30
C SER A 266 27.10 8.61 -13.84
N LEU A 267 26.53 7.57 -13.22
CA LEU A 267 26.62 6.19 -13.69
C LEU A 267 25.47 5.89 -14.65
N PRO A 268 25.72 5.70 -15.95
CA PRO A 268 24.67 5.39 -16.89
C PRO A 268 24.17 3.95 -16.71
N VAL A 269 22.84 3.76 -16.71
CA VAL A 269 22.22 2.44 -16.81
C VAL A 269 21.78 2.24 -18.26
N ILE A 270 22.57 1.49 -19.01
CA ILE A 270 22.32 1.20 -20.42
C ILE A 270 21.39 -0.01 -20.54
N ARG A 271 20.34 0.11 -21.36
CA ARG A 271 19.33 -0.94 -21.52
C ARG A 271 19.07 -1.23 -22.99
N LEU A 272 19.10 -2.51 -23.35
CA LEU A 272 18.56 -3.03 -24.61
C LEU A 272 17.33 -3.86 -24.28
N SER A 273 16.20 -3.56 -24.90
CA SER A 273 14.99 -4.35 -24.81
C SER A 273 14.45 -4.60 -26.21
N GLN A 274 14.01 -5.84 -26.44
CA GLN A 274 13.44 -6.26 -27.71
C GLN A 274 12.08 -6.90 -27.46
N PRO A 275 11.11 -6.76 -28.38
CA PRO A 275 9.83 -7.44 -28.28
C PRO A 275 10.02 -8.96 -28.35
N SER A 276 9.09 -9.72 -27.81
CA SER A 276 9.16 -11.20 -27.81
C SER A 276 9.30 -11.80 -29.23
N SER A 277 8.81 -11.11 -30.25
CA SER A 277 8.96 -11.52 -31.66
C SER A 277 10.42 -11.52 -32.14
N PHE A 278 11.30 -10.75 -31.51
CA PHE A 278 12.72 -10.72 -31.87
C PHE A 278 13.40 -12.09 -31.71
N ALA A 279 12.94 -12.91 -30.77
CA ALA A 279 13.46 -14.27 -30.58
C ALA A 279 13.16 -15.20 -31.77
N LEU A 280 12.23 -14.83 -32.64
CA LEU A 280 11.82 -15.58 -33.83
C LEU A 280 12.54 -15.12 -35.11
N GLU A 281 13.31 -14.03 -35.04
CA GLU A 281 14.11 -13.53 -36.16
C GLU A 281 15.31 -14.44 -36.45
N SER A 282 15.83 -14.37 -37.69
CA SER A 282 17.04 -15.14 -38.05
C SER A 282 18.26 -14.70 -37.24
N ASP A 283 19.15 -15.66 -36.92
CA ASP A 283 20.39 -15.41 -36.17
C ASP A 283 21.19 -14.25 -36.75
N ARG A 284 21.37 -14.24 -38.07
CA ARG A 284 22.06 -13.16 -38.78
C ARG A 284 21.46 -11.78 -38.49
N ARG A 285 20.13 -11.68 -38.44
CA ARG A 285 19.45 -10.40 -38.16
C ARG A 285 19.60 -10.01 -36.69
N ARG A 286 19.49 -10.96 -35.77
CA ARG A 286 19.66 -10.73 -34.33
C ARG A 286 21.08 -10.27 -34.02
N GLU A 287 22.09 -10.97 -34.54
CA GLU A 287 23.50 -10.63 -34.39
C GLU A 287 23.84 -9.27 -35.00
N SER A 288 23.36 -8.99 -36.22
CA SER A 288 23.60 -7.69 -36.85
C SER A 288 23.02 -6.56 -36.00
N LEU A 289 21.76 -6.69 -35.56
CA LEU A 289 21.07 -5.64 -34.81
C LEU A 289 21.75 -5.39 -33.45
N VAL A 290 22.07 -6.46 -32.71
CA VAL A 290 22.77 -6.33 -31.43
C VAL A 290 24.19 -5.79 -31.64
N GLY A 291 24.88 -6.21 -32.69
CA GLY A 291 26.21 -5.73 -33.03
C GLY A 291 26.24 -4.26 -33.41
N ASP A 292 25.26 -3.78 -34.20
CA ASP A 292 25.09 -2.35 -34.51
C ASP A 292 24.83 -1.56 -33.22
N TRP A 293 23.95 -2.05 -32.36
CA TRP A 293 23.66 -1.41 -31.07
C TRP A 293 24.88 -1.34 -30.15
N CYS A 294 25.69 -2.41 -30.08
CA CYS A 294 26.95 -2.41 -29.33
C CYS A 294 27.90 -1.33 -29.85
N ARG A 295 28.07 -1.24 -31.17
CA ARG A 295 28.93 -0.21 -31.79
C ARG A 295 28.46 1.21 -31.52
N GLU A 296 27.16 1.44 -31.59
CA GLU A 296 26.61 2.79 -31.45
C GLU A 296 26.48 3.23 -29.99
N THR A 297 26.28 2.29 -29.05
CA THR A 297 25.93 2.60 -27.66
C THR A 297 27.02 2.21 -26.66
N LEU A 298 27.62 1.02 -26.82
CA LEU A 298 28.59 0.49 -25.86
C LEU A 298 30.01 0.92 -26.17
N ASP A 299 30.44 0.86 -27.44
CA ASP A 299 31.82 1.19 -27.83
C ASP A 299 32.24 2.60 -27.35
N PRO A 300 31.43 3.67 -27.49
CA PRO A 300 31.81 5.00 -27.00
C PRO A 300 32.03 5.06 -25.48
N LEU A 301 31.37 4.19 -24.71
CA LEU A 301 31.53 4.10 -23.26
C LEU A 301 32.77 3.28 -22.89
N LEU A 302 33.04 2.21 -23.65
CA LEU A 302 34.17 1.33 -23.44
C LEU A 302 35.50 1.98 -23.87
N GLU A 303 35.50 2.80 -24.91
CA GLU A 303 36.66 3.60 -25.34
C GLU A 303 37.15 4.57 -24.26
N GLY A 304 36.26 5.01 -23.36
CA GLY A 304 36.60 5.86 -22.21
C GLY A 304 37.30 5.11 -21.06
N LEU A 305 37.43 3.79 -21.13
CA LEU A 305 38.09 2.99 -20.08
C LEU A 305 39.61 3.01 -20.25
N ASP A 306 40.32 3.08 -19.12
CA ASP A 306 41.79 3.05 -19.11
C ASP A 306 42.28 1.61 -19.38
N PRO A 307 42.98 1.36 -20.50
CA PRO A 307 43.39 0.01 -20.90
C PRO A 307 44.49 -0.56 -20.00
N ALA A 308 45.14 0.26 -19.17
CA ALA A 308 46.16 -0.21 -18.24
C ALA A 308 45.57 -0.77 -16.94
N ARG A 309 44.25 -0.63 -16.72
CA ARG A 309 43.58 -1.05 -15.49
C ARG A 309 43.02 -2.45 -15.60
N ARG A 310 42.98 -3.15 -14.45
CA ARG A 310 42.28 -4.42 -14.37
C ARG A 310 40.78 -4.18 -14.49
N THR A 311 40.18 -4.87 -15.44
CA THR A 311 38.74 -4.88 -15.66
C THR A 311 38.16 -6.22 -15.25
N PHE A 312 36.93 -6.17 -14.76
CA PHE A 312 36.13 -7.33 -14.38
C PHE A 312 34.82 -7.28 -15.14
N PHE A 313 34.29 -8.45 -15.44
CA PHE A 313 33.02 -8.62 -16.12
C PHE A 313 32.15 -9.54 -15.25
N GLY A 314 31.07 -8.98 -14.70
CA GLY A 314 30.03 -9.74 -14.01
C GLY A 314 28.80 -9.87 -14.91
N GLU A 315 28.18 -11.04 -14.89
CA GLU A 315 26.92 -11.30 -15.59
C GLU A 315 25.99 -12.10 -14.68
N ASP A 316 24.75 -11.63 -14.60
CA ASP A 316 23.62 -12.39 -14.06
C ASP A 316 22.61 -12.63 -15.18
N PHE A 317 22.46 -13.91 -15.56
CA PHE A 317 21.71 -14.29 -16.75
C PHE A 317 20.21 -14.46 -16.45
N GLY A 318 19.39 -13.57 -17.02
CA GLY A 318 17.93 -13.62 -16.91
C GLY A 318 17.33 -14.56 -17.96
N ARG A 319 16.61 -15.60 -17.52
CA ARG A 319 16.00 -16.60 -18.43
C ARG A 319 14.51 -16.36 -18.70
N THR A 320 13.76 -15.89 -17.70
CA THR A 320 12.30 -15.71 -17.77
C THR A 320 11.88 -14.52 -16.93
N GLY A 321 11.18 -13.55 -17.53
CA GLY A 321 10.62 -12.40 -16.82
C GLY A 321 11.64 -11.28 -16.58
N ASP A 322 12.78 -11.62 -15.96
CA ASP A 322 13.85 -10.66 -15.66
C ASP A 322 14.83 -10.47 -16.83
N LEU A 323 15.50 -9.31 -16.86
CA LEU A 323 16.55 -9.00 -17.83
C LEU A 323 17.88 -9.60 -17.38
N THR A 324 18.71 -10.01 -18.34
CA THR A 324 20.14 -10.24 -18.08
C THR A 324 20.80 -8.93 -17.64
N VAL A 325 21.57 -8.98 -16.55
CA VAL A 325 22.31 -7.84 -16.01
C VAL A 325 23.79 -8.08 -16.20
N ILE A 326 24.44 -7.15 -16.90
CA ILE A 326 25.89 -7.17 -17.13
C ILE A 326 26.51 -5.96 -16.42
N VAL A 327 27.54 -6.22 -15.62
CA VAL A 327 28.23 -5.19 -14.82
C VAL A 327 29.73 -5.22 -15.16
N PRO A 328 30.18 -4.37 -16.10
CA PRO A 328 31.60 -4.13 -16.30
C PRO A 328 32.14 -3.24 -15.17
N LEU A 329 33.23 -3.67 -14.53
CA LEU A 329 33.90 -2.94 -13.46
C LEU A 329 35.36 -2.73 -13.81
N ALA A 330 35.93 -1.60 -13.41
CA ALA A 330 37.35 -1.33 -13.51
C ALA A 330 37.92 -1.00 -12.12
N GLU A 331 39.08 -1.56 -11.80
CA GLU A 331 39.78 -1.27 -10.55
C GLU A 331 40.10 0.23 -10.48
N ARG A 332 39.71 0.88 -9.37
CA ARG A 332 40.15 2.25 -9.10
C ARG A 332 41.57 2.22 -8.57
N GLN A 333 42.39 3.16 -9.00
CA GLN A 333 43.70 3.38 -8.38
C GLN A 333 43.46 3.80 -6.93
N ASN A 334 44.02 3.07 -5.96
CA ASN A 334 43.96 3.42 -4.55
C ASN A 334 44.43 4.88 -4.40
N GLY A 335 43.48 5.79 -4.15
CA GLY A 335 43.76 7.03 -3.47
C GLY A 335 43.95 6.68 -2.00
N THR A 336 45.08 7.08 -1.44
CA THR A 336 45.27 7.27 0.01
C THR A 336 44.06 7.87 0.69
#